data_AF-Q07RC5-F1
#
_entry.id   AF-Q07RC5-F1
#
_cell.length_a   1.000
_cell.length_b   1.000
_cell.length_c   1.000
_cell.angle_alpha   90.00
_cell.angle_beta   90.00
_cell.angle_gamma   90.00
#
_symmetry.space_group_name_H-M   'P 1'
#
loop_
_entity.id
_entity.type
_entity.pdbx_description
1 polymer ?
#
loop_
_entity_poly.entity_id
_entity_poly.type
_entity_poly.pdbx_seq_one_letter_code
_entity_poly.pdbx_strand_id
1 'polypeptide(L)'
;MNASESHHMDLAPIRDSEILNAIMEAVNNYDFASSGEWEELDQLSTHTKFESLDANPDGIFEVRKGNGDELSFQAIGDVYVTLNYGDKRDSASMSDSYPARFEGRFDRKTGKATLDLVKVDTSAFYS
;
A
#
# COMPACT_ATOMS: atom_id res chain seq x y z
N MET A 1 7.43 -36.21 -5.37
CA MET A 1 8.25 -34.98 -5.41
C MET A 1 7.46 -33.98 -6.24
N ASN A 2 6.72 -33.06 -5.62
CA ASN A 2 5.98 -32.03 -6.34
C ASN A 2 6.94 -30.85 -6.51
N ALA A 3 7.32 -30.57 -7.76
CA ALA A 3 8.03 -29.35 -8.11
C ALA A 3 7.08 -28.18 -7.87
N SER A 4 7.46 -27.26 -6.98
CA SER A 4 6.79 -25.98 -6.84
C SER A 4 6.95 -25.23 -8.17
N GLU A 5 5.86 -25.10 -8.93
CA GLU A 5 5.81 -24.20 -10.08
C GLU A 5 6.06 -22.78 -9.58
N SER A 6 7.26 -22.26 -9.84
CA SER A 6 7.58 -20.85 -9.67
C SER A 6 6.74 -20.05 -10.65
N HIS A 7 5.58 -19.56 -10.18
CA HIS A 7 4.79 -18.56 -10.89
C HIS A 7 5.67 -17.31 -11.09
N HIS A 8 6.30 -17.21 -12.25
CA HIS A 8 6.92 -15.97 -12.68
C HIS A 8 5.79 -14.95 -12.91
N MET A 9 5.56 -14.08 -11.92
CA MET A 9 4.76 -12.89 -12.15
C MET A 9 5.54 -12.02 -13.13
N ASP A 10 5.00 -11.89 -14.33
CA ASP A 10 5.56 -11.04 -15.38
C ASP A 10 5.16 -9.59 -15.03
N LEU A 11 6.07 -8.92 -14.33
CA LEU A 11 5.91 -7.53 -13.88
C LEU A 11 6.48 -6.59 -14.94
N ALA A 12 5.66 -5.68 -15.43
CA ALA A 12 6.07 -4.64 -16.37
C ALA A 12 5.91 -3.26 -15.74
N PRO A 13 6.89 -2.36 -15.80
CA PRO A 13 6.73 -1.01 -15.26
C PRO A 13 5.65 -0.26 -16.04
N ILE A 14 4.74 0.41 -15.32
CA ILE A 14 3.73 1.27 -15.94
C ILE A 14 4.41 2.60 -16.30
N ARG A 15 4.31 3.02 -17.56
CA ARG A 15 4.86 4.30 -18.06
C ARG A 15 3.81 5.31 -18.46
N ASP A 16 2.55 4.87 -18.49
CA ASP A 16 1.42 5.73 -18.81
C ASP A 16 1.12 6.65 -17.62
N SER A 17 1.28 7.96 -17.81
CA SER A 17 1.09 8.96 -16.76
C SER A 17 -0.35 9.03 -16.24
N GLU A 18 -1.34 8.73 -17.09
CA GLU A 18 -2.74 8.74 -16.67
C GLU A 18 -3.01 7.59 -15.69
N ILE A 19 -2.51 6.41 -16.02
CA ILE A 19 -2.61 5.23 -15.15
C ILE A 19 -1.84 5.45 -13.84
N LEU A 20 -0.61 5.97 -13.91
CA LEU A 20 0.19 6.27 -12.73
C LEU A 20 -0.51 7.26 -11.81
N ASN A 21 -1.04 8.36 -12.36
CA ASN A 21 -1.77 9.36 -11.57
C ASN A 21 -3.03 8.78 -10.93
N ALA A 22 -3.79 7.98 -11.67
CA ALA A 22 -4.99 7.34 -11.13
C ALA A 22 -4.66 6.37 -9.98
N ILE A 23 -3.57 5.60 -10.10
CA ILE A 23 -3.11 4.69 -9.05
C ILE A 23 -2.66 5.48 -7.81
N MET A 24 -1.85 6.53 -7.98
CA MET A 24 -1.41 7.39 -6.88
C MET A 24 -2.60 8.07 -6.19
N GLU A 25 -3.58 8.54 -6.95
CA GLU A 25 -4.81 9.11 -6.40
C GLU A 25 -5.61 8.07 -5.60
N ALA A 26 -5.73 6.84 -6.11
CA ALA A 26 -6.40 5.76 -5.39
C ALA A 26 -5.68 5.38 -4.08
N VAL A 27 -4.34 5.39 -4.08
CA VAL A 27 -3.53 5.17 -2.87
C VAL A 27 -3.75 6.30 -1.85
N ASN A 28 -3.65 7.55 -2.28
CA ASN A 28 -3.79 8.71 -1.39
C ASN A 28 -5.19 8.84 -0.79
N ASN A 29 -6.23 8.40 -1.50
CA ASN A 29 -7.62 8.47 -1.07
C ASN A 29 -8.12 7.20 -0.36
N TYR A 30 -7.26 6.19 -0.20
CA TYR A 30 -7.67 4.94 0.46
C TYR A 30 -7.86 5.16 1.95
N ASP A 31 -9.02 4.77 2.46
CA ASP A 31 -9.34 4.84 3.89
C ASP A 31 -8.67 3.69 4.65
N PHE A 32 -7.34 3.81 4.80
CA PHE A 32 -6.53 2.79 5.44
C PHE A 32 -6.89 2.61 6.91
N ALA A 33 -7.21 3.69 7.62
CA ALA A 33 -7.55 3.64 9.04
C ALA A 33 -8.81 2.83 9.35
N SER A 34 -9.73 2.70 8.38
CA SER A 34 -10.92 1.86 8.48
C SER A 34 -10.74 0.45 7.92
N SER A 35 -9.56 0.14 7.38
CA SER A 35 -9.24 -1.17 6.80
C SER A 35 -8.81 -2.17 7.89
N GLY A 36 -9.00 -3.47 7.64
CA GLY A 36 -8.59 -4.51 8.59
C GLY A 36 -7.07 -4.56 8.76
N GLU A 37 -6.33 -4.08 7.77
CA GLU A 37 -4.88 -4.01 7.73
C GLU A 37 -4.31 -2.94 8.68
N TRP A 38 -5.13 -1.97 9.11
CA TRP A 38 -4.77 -1.02 10.15
C TRP A 38 -4.73 -1.65 11.55
N GLU A 39 -5.55 -2.68 11.81
CA GLU A 39 -5.61 -3.28 13.15
C GLU A 39 -4.26 -3.81 13.64
N GLU A 40 -3.41 -4.29 12.71
CA GLU A 40 -2.06 -4.75 13.05
C GLU A 40 -1.10 -3.60 13.44
N LEU A 41 -1.27 -2.42 12.84
CA LEU A 41 -0.50 -1.20 13.14
C LEU A 41 -1.00 -0.47 14.39
N ASP A 42 -2.31 -0.47 14.61
CA ASP A 42 -2.95 0.09 15.80
C ASP A 42 -2.53 -0.64 17.07
N GLN A 43 -2.19 -1.93 16.96
CA GLN A 43 -1.63 -2.71 18.06
C GLN A 43 -0.19 -2.33 18.45
N LEU A 44 0.56 -1.63 17.58
CA LEU A 44 1.95 -1.26 17.87
C LEU A 44 2.07 -0.16 18.94
N SER A 45 1.07 0.71 19.06
CA SER A 45 0.98 1.71 20.13
C SER A 45 -0.47 2.05 20.42
N THR A 46 -0.81 2.20 21.71
CA THR A 46 -2.15 2.53 22.23
C THR A 46 -2.78 3.78 21.62
N HIS A 47 -2.03 4.57 20.84
CA HIS A 47 -2.47 5.79 20.17
C HIS A 47 -1.72 6.02 18.84
N THR A 48 -1.54 5.00 18.00
CA THR A 48 -1.04 5.21 16.63
C THR A 48 -2.05 6.05 15.83
N LYS A 49 -1.57 7.07 15.10
CA LYS A 49 -2.40 7.88 14.21
C LYS A 49 -1.94 7.68 12.78
N PHE A 50 -2.85 7.29 11.91
CA PHE A 50 -2.61 7.28 10.47
C PHE A 50 -2.44 8.71 9.95
N GLU A 51 -1.45 8.94 9.10
CA GLU A 51 -1.24 10.23 8.44
C GLU A 51 -1.56 10.14 6.95
N SER A 52 -0.83 9.28 6.23
CA SER A 52 -1.00 9.13 4.78
C SER A 52 -0.41 7.82 4.27
N LEU A 53 -0.88 7.42 3.09
CA LEU A 53 -0.19 6.47 2.23
C LEU A 53 0.51 7.24 1.12
N ASP A 54 1.68 6.77 0.69
CA ASP A 54 2.36 7.28 -0.50
C ASP A 54 2.83 6.12 -1.35
N ALA A 55 2.72 6.25 -2.67
CA ALA A 55 3.20 5.25 -3.62
C ALA A 55 4.34 5.82 -4.46
N ASN A 56 5.42 5.05 -4.60
CA ASN A 56 6.52 5.45 -5.45
C ASN A 56 6.14 5.18 -6.93
N PRO A 57 6.12 6.18 -7.81
CA PRO A 57 5.77 5.99 -9.23
C PRO A 57 6.71 5.03 -9.97
N ASP A 58 7.99 4.98 -9.58
CA ASP A 58 8.95 4.01 -10.14
C ASP A 58 8.75 2.59 -9.58
N GLY A 59 7.96 2.47 -8.50
CA GLY A 59 7.57 1.23 -7.85
C GLY A 59 6.21 0.69 -8.30
N ILE A 60 5.60 1.22 -9.37
CA ILE A 60 4.30 0.78 -9.91
C ILE A 60 4.51 -0.15 -11.11
N PHE A 61 3.96 -1.36 -11.00
CA PHE A 61 4.09 -2.42 -11.98
C PHE A 61 2.72 -2.96 -12.39
N GLU A 62 2.53 -3.18 -13.69
CA GLU A 62 1.45 -3.99 -14.23
C GLU A 62 1.73 -5.46 -13.91
N VAL A 63 0.71 -6.14 -13.38
CA VAL A 63 0.68 -7.58 -13.21
C VAL A 63 -0.09 -8.15 -14.39
N ARG A 64 0.57 -8.92 -15.27
CA ARG A 64 -0.07 -9.58 -16.41
C ARG A 64 -1.03 -10.69 -15.97
N LYS A 65 -2.18 -10.28 -15.45
CA LYS A 65 -3.34 -11.14 -15.12
C LYS A 65 -4.66 -10.58 -15.68
N GLY A 66 -4.63 -9.40 -16.31
CA GLY A 66 -5.80 -8.72 -16.84
C GLY A 66 -6.28 -9.20 -18.20
N ASN A 67 -7.60 -9.19 -18.37
CA ASN A 67 -8.32 -9.15 -19.63
C ASN A 67 -8.31 -7.70 -20.14
N GLY A 68 -8.08 -7.46 -21.43
CA GLY A 68 -7.61 -6.17 -21.98
C GLY A 68 -8.36 -4.85 -21.65
N ASP A 69 -9.50 -4.91 -20.95
CA ASP A 69 -10.24 -3.77 -20.41
C ASP A 69 -9.85 -3.41 -18.96
N GLU A 70 -9.24 -4.33 -18.21
CA GLU A 70 -8.83 -4.17 -16.82
C GLU A 70 -7.34 -4.50 -16.68
N LEU A 71 -6.59 -3.61 -16.02
CA LEU A 71 -5.18 -3.77 -15.72
C LEU A 71 -5.03 -4.05 -14.22
N SER A 72 -4.44 -5.18 -13.85
CA SER A 72 -4.02 -5.41 -12.46
C SER A 72 -2.67 -4.74 -12.23
N PHE A 73 -2.48 -4.12 -11.07
CA PHE A 73 -1.22 -3.49 -10.70
C PHE A 73 -0.76 -3.89 -9.31
N GLN A 74 0.54 -3.73 -9.09
CA GLN A 74 1.17 -3.75 -7.80
C GLN A 74 2.01 -2.47 -7.66
N ALA A 75 1.91 -1.80 -6.52
CA ALA A 75 2.73 -0.64 -6.19
C ALA A 75 3.51 -0.86 -4.89
N ILE A 76 4.67 -0.23 -4.78
CA ILE A 76 5.47 -0.15 -3.56
C ILE A 76 5.47 1.30 -3.09
N GLY A 77 5.40 1.50 -1.78
CA GLY A 77 5.51 2.81 -1.18
C GLY A 77 5.56 2.72 0.34
N ASP A 78 5.00 3.70 1.02
CA ASP A 78 5.14 3.86 2.47
C ASP A 78 3.80 4.23 3.13
N VAL A 79 3.61 3.75 4.35
CA VAL A 79 2.56 4.22 5.27
C VAL A 79 3.22 5.11 6.29
N TYR A 80 2.72 6.34 6.41
CA TYR A 80 3.17 7.30 7.41
C TYR A 80 2.22 7.27 8.60
N VAL A 81 2.79 7.14 9.79
CA VAL A 81 2.05 7.13 11.05
C VAL A 81 2.73 8.03 12.07
N THR A 82 1.95 8.54 13.01
CA THR A 82 2.46 9.14 14.24
C THR A 82 2.23 8.19 15.40
N LEU A 83 3.32 7.77 16.04
CA LEU A 83 3.32 6.97 17.26
C LEU A 83 3.32 7.90 18.47
N ASN A 84 2.40 7.68 19.40
CA ASN A 84 2.33 8.45 20.65
C ASN A 84 2.70 7.54 21.83
N TYR A 85 3.80 7.86 22.50
CA TYR A 85 4.29 7.15 23.68
C TYR A 85 3.98 7.93 24.96
N GLY A 86 3.50 7.24 25.99
CA GLY A 86 3.29 7.77 27.35
C GLY A 86 1.87 8.28 27.65
N ASP A 87 1.56 8.45 28.95
CA ASP A 87 0.26 8.91 29.45
C ASP A 87 0.32 10.34 30.02
N LYS A 88 -0.42 11.26 29.39
CA LYS A 88 -0.94 12.58 29.84
C LYS A 88 -0.01 13.63 30.47
N ARG A 89 1.17 13.31 30.99
CA ARG A 89 2.10 14.30 31.61
C ARG A 89 3.41 14.47 30.85
N ASP A 90 3.88 13.42 30.16
CA ASP A 90 5.08 13.39 29.33
C ASP A 90 4.81 12.55 28.06
N SER A 91 3.87 12.99 27.21
CA SER A 91 3.60 12.33 25.94
C SER A 91 4.65 12.73 24.90
N ALA A 92 5.35 11.76 24.33
CA ALA A 92 6.23 11.95 23.18
C ALA A 92 5.54 11.45 21.91
N SER A 93 5.46 12.29 20.90
CA SER A 93 4.96 11.93 19.56
C SER A 93 6.14 11.82 18.61
N MET A 94 6.19 10.75 17.83
CA MET A 94 7.21 10.52 16.82
C MET A 94 6.54 10.07 15.53
N SER A 95 6.88 10.73 14.42
CA SER A 95 6.48 10.28 13.09
C SER A 95 7.39 9.15 12.64
N ASP A 96 6.80 8.14 12.02
CA ASP A 96 7.49 6.97 11.51
C ASP A 96 6.86 6.54 10.17
N SER A 97 7.59 5.76 9.39
CA SER A 97 7.15 5.29 8.07
C SER A 97 7.47 3.82 7.87
N TYR A 98 6.48 3.07 7.38
CA TYR A 98 6.58 1.63 7.17
C TYR A 98 6.45 1.29 5.68
N PRO A 99 7.33 0.44 5.14
CA PRO A 99 7.19 -0.02 3.76
C PRO A 99 5.84 -0.69 3.55
N ALA A 100 5.20 -0.32 2.45
CA ALA A 100 3.88 -0.80 2.07
C ALA A 100 3.88 -1.35 0.65
N ARG A 101 3.02 -2.34 0.44
CA ARG A 101 2.70 -2.89 -0.86
C ARG A 101 1.21 -2.74 -1.11
N PHE A 102 0.88 -2.20 -2.26
CA PHE A 102 -0.48 -1.98 -2.70
C PHE A 102 -0.77 -2.92 -3.88
N GLU A 103 -1.92 -3.58 -3.88
CA GLU A 103 -2.41 -4.37 -5.01
C GLU A 103 -3.79 -3.83 -5.40
N GLY A 104 -4.04 -3.74 -6.71
CA GLY A 104 -5.28 -3.17 -7.19
C GLY A 104 -5.53 -3.36 -8.68
N ARG A 105 -6.55 -2.67 -9.17
CA ARG A 105 -7.01 -2.73 -10.56
C ARG A 105 -7.27 -1.34 -11.12
N PHE A 106 -6.99 -1.19 -12.41
CA PHE A 106 -7.29 0.00 -13.20
C PHE A 106 -8.25 -0.37 -14.33
N ASP A 107 -9.41 0.27 -14.35
CA ASP A 107 -10.40 0.13 -15.42
C ASP A 107 -10.10 1.14 -16.54
N ARG A 108 -9.70 0.63 -17.71
CA ARG A 108 -9.33 1.46 -18.86
C ARG A 108 -10.51 2.19 -19.50
N LYS A 109 -11.74 1.76 -19.24
CA LYS A 109 -12.95 2.41 -19.78
C LYS A 109 -13.36 3.62 -18.94
N THR A 110 -13.17 3.52 -17.63
CA THR A 110 -13.56 4.59 -16.69
C THR A 110 -12.39 5.47 -16.26
N GLY A 111 -11.15 5.04 -16.50
CA GLY A 111 -9.94 5.73 -16.05
C GLY A 111 -9.74 5.67 -14.54
N LYS A 112 -10.39 4.72 -13.86
CA LYS A 112 -10.40 4.64 -12.39
C LYS A 112 -9.52 3.50 -11.89
N ALA A 113 -8.65 3.82 -10.94
CA ALA A 113 -7.95 2.82 -10.14
C ALA A 113 -8.75 2.50 -8.86
N THR A 114 -8.68 1.25 -8.42
CA THR A 114 -9.23 0.78 -7.14
C THR A 114 -8.17 -0.07 -6.46
N LEU A 115 -7.97 0.17 -5.17
CA LEU A 115 -7.13 -0.68 -4.33
C LEU A 115 -7.94 -1.85 -3.79
N ASP A 116 -7.39 -3.04 -3.95
CA ASP A 116 -7.99 -4.28 -3.46
C ASP A 116 -7.33 -4.74 -2.15
N LEU A 117 -6.04 -4.40 -1.95
CA LEU A 117 -5.26 -4.86 -0.80
C LEU A 117 -4.10 -3.91 -0.48
N VAL A 118 -3.87 -3.68 0.81
CA VAL A 118 -2.71 -2.95 1.33
C VAL A 118 -1.98 -3.83 2.34
N LYS A 119 -0.70 -4.12 2.10
CA LYS A 119 0.15 -4.88 3.03
C LYS A 119 1.24 -3.99 3.57
N VAL A 120 1.33 -3.88 4.89
CA VAL A 120 2.38 -3.10 5.56
C VAL A 120 3.39 -4.03 6.19
N ASP A 121 4.67 -3.76 5.98
CA ASP A 121 5.76 -4.50 6.60
C ASP A 121 6.11 -3.86 7.95
N THR A 122 5.60 -4.46 9.03
CA THR A 122 5.86 -4.05 10.42
C THR A 122 7.02 -4.80 11.05
N SER A 123 7.77 -5.60 10.29
CA SER A 123 8.87 -6.43 10.83
C SER A 123 9.95 -5.62 11.54
N ALA A 124 10.16 -4.36 11.12
CA ALA A 124 11.09 -3.43 11.77
C ALA A 124 10.74 -3.11 13.23
N PHE A 125 9.49 -3.34 13.66
CA PHE A 125 9.04 -3.05 15.03
C PHE A 125 9.33 -4.19 16.02
N TYR A 126 9.48 -5.42 15.53
CA TYR A 126 9.66 -6.62 16.35
C TYR A 126 11.12 -7.10 16.45
N SER A 127 12.05 -6.35 15.86
CA SER A 127 13.49 -6.68 15.81
C SER A 127 14.28 -6.17 17.00
#